data_AF-A0A2V6GYJ6-F1
#
_entry.id   AF-A0A2V6GYJ6-F1
#
_cell.length_a   1.000
_cell.length_b   1.000
_cell.length_c   1.000
_cell.angle_alpha   90.00
_cell.angle_beta   90.00
_cell.angle_gamma   90.00
#
_symmetry.space_group_name_H-M   'P 1'
#
loop_
_entity.id
_entity.type
_entity.pdbx_description
1 polymer ?
#
loop_
_entity_poly.entity_id
_entity_poly.type
_entity_poly.pdbx_seq_one_letter_code
_entity_poly.pdbx_strand_id
1 'polypeptide(L)'
;MLLENDRVRVLEALLKPSDRTPQHSHPARVVYSLSDHSAIFRSPEGRVTHSVSKAGDTVWRDPVIHSEENDGKADSHAILVEFKESPARAEALTRSDYFVTGESSSRLFVRHVTFGSNQQLPILLVPGGSPPSEVLFDLPVAGYSLADDLARMGLDVFLMNPRGWGKSTPAPNSAEAVGDFKQVTADIGSVVGDILRNRGQARLVLFGHASGGLWAAMYATQHQDNVAALVLLNSMYGVDAPWGLRQSFEDPNHPGTFDARAGPYRLHSGGIARRLEPIDPSFQQGRLA
;
A
#
# COMPACT_ATOMS: atom_id res chain seq x y z
N MET A 1 25.69 -6.09 4.67
CA MET A 1 24.46 -6.84 4.35
C MET A 1 23.71 -7.06 5.65
N LEU A 2 22.43 -6.67 5.73
CA LEU A 2 21.61 -6.77 6.94
C LEU A 2 20.57 -7.89 6.88
N LEU A 3 20.00 -8.14 5.69
CA LEU A 3 18.98 -9.18 5.46
C LEU A 3 19.07 -9.65 4.02
N GLU A 4 18.81 -10.93 3.77
CA GLU A 4 18.58 -11.45 2.41
C GLU A 4 17.54 -12.58 2.43
N ASN A 5 16.57 -12.52 1.51
CA ASN A 5 15.61 -13.59 1.25
C ASN A 5 15.37 -13.73 -0.26
N ASP A 6 14.39 -14.56 -0.65
CA ASP A 6 14.10 -14.83 -2.07
C ASP A 6 13.62 -13.60 -2.86
N ARG A 7 13.22 -12.52 -2.17
CA ARG A 7 12.49 -11.39 -2.76
C ARG A 7 13.23 -10.05 -2.59
N VAL A 8 14.00 -9.88 -1.52
CA VAL A 8 14.81 -8.68 -1.24
C VAL A 8 16.18 -9.02 -0.69
N ARG A 9 17.11 -8.09 -0.85
CA ARG A 9 18.28 -7.95 0.02
C ARG A 9 18.33 -6.55 0.61
N VAL A 10 18.71 -6.44 1.87
CA VAL A 10 18.82 -5.17 2.59
C VAL A 10 20.29 -4.90 2.88
N LEU A 11 20.76 -3.77 2.36
CA LEU A 11 22.14 -3.31 2.51
C LEU A 11 22.17 -2.10 3.42
N GLU A 12 23.27 -1.98 4.14
CA GLU A 12 23.63 -0.76 4.86
C GLU A 12 24.80 -0.13 4.10
N ALA A 13 24.64 1.12 3.69
CA ALA A 13 25.65 1.89 2.99
C ALA A 13 26.20 2.95 3.94
N LEU A 14 27.51 2.90 4.20
CA LEU A 14 28.25 3.92 4.93
C LEU A 14 29.39 4.42 4.06
N LEU A 15 29.42 5.72 3.79
CA LEU A 15 30.48 6.38 3.03
C LEU A 15 31.00 7.59 3.81
N LYS A 16 32.30 7.63 4.11
CA LYS A 16 32.93 8.79 4.73
C LYS A 16 33.07 9.93 3.72
N PRO A 17 33.33 11.17 4.17
CA PRO A 17 33.65 12.27 3.26
C PRO A 17 34.75 11.90 2.27
N SER A 18 34.51 12.18 0.98
CA SER A 18 35.39 11.86 -0.13
C SER A 18 35.59 10.37 -0.44
N ASP A 19 34.92 9.45 0.27
CA ASP A 19 34.88 8.04 -0.13
C ASP A 19 34.20 7.92 -1.49
N ARG A 20 34.77 7.06 -2.33
CA ARG A 20 34.25 6.74 -3.65
C ARG A 20 34.12 5.25 -3.85
N THR A 21 32.97 4.81 -4.33
CA THR A 21 32.74 3.42 -4.70
C THR A 21 33.27 3.13 -6.10
N PRO A 22 33.73 1.88 -6.38
CA PRO A 22 33.91 1.43 -7.75
C PRO A 22 32.56 1.39 -8.47
N GLN A 23 32.59 1.28 -9.79
CA GLN A 23 31.37 1.10 -10.56
C GLN A 23 30.68 -0.22 -10.20
N HIS A 24 29.39 -0.15 -9.87
CA HIS A 24 28.57 -1.29 -9.47
C HIS A 24 27.11 -1.10 -9.93
N SER A 25 26.31 -2.15 -9.82
CA SER A 25 24.92 -2.17 -10.25
C SER A 25 23.98 -2.42 -9.09
N HIS A 26 22.83 -1.75 -9.12
CA HIS A 26 21.70 -2.01 -8.25
C HIS A 26 20.46 -2.37 -9.08
N PRO A 27 19.62 -3.32 -8.63
CA PRO A 27 18.26 -3.46 -9.13
C PRO A 27 17.38 -2.30 -8.61
N ALA A 28 16.09 -2.37 -8.91
CA ALA A 28 15.11 -1.47 -8.32
C ALA A 28 15.18 -1.53 -6.78
N ARG A 29 15.11 -0.37 -6.11
CA ARG A 29 15.29 -0.29 -4.66
C ARG A 29 14.56 0.89 -4.02
N VAL A 30 14.27 0.73 -2.74
CA VAL A 30 13.96 1.85 -1.85
C VAL A 30 15.23 2.22 -1.08
N VAL A 31 15.54 3.51 -1.03
CA VAL A 31 16.63 4.05 -0.21
C VAL A 31 16.02 4.85 0.93
N TYR A 32 16.41 4.52 2.16
CA TYR A 32 16.10 5.27 3.37
C TYR A 32 17.36 5.94 3.91
N SER A 33 17.38 7.27 3.93
CA SER A 33 18.53 8.05 4.40
C SER A 33 18.49 8.15 5.93
N LEU A 34 19.51 7.59 6.59
CA LEU A 34 19.68 7.70 8.05
C LEU A 34 20.43 8.99 8.45
N SER A 35 21.15 9.59 7.51
CA SER A 35 21.83 10.88 7.67
C SER A 35 21.50 11.82 6.51
N ASP A 36 21.83 13.10 6.67
CA ASP A 36 21.99 13.99 5.53
C ASP A 36 23.06 13.41 4.59
N HIS A 37 22.83 13.54 3.29
CA HIS A 37 23.66 12.95 2.27
C HIS A 37 23.76 13.89 1.07
N SER A 38 24.99 14.11 0.61
CA SER A 38 25.33 14.77 -0.64
C SER A 38 26.25 13.82 -1.39
N ALA A 39 25.88 13.47 -2.61
CA ALA A 39 26.72 12.62 -3.44
C ALA A 39 26.69 12.97 -4.91
N ILE A 40 27.81 12.65 -5.55
CA ILE A 40 27.96 12.67 -7.00
C ILE A 40 27.89 11.24 -7.51
N PHE A 41 26.91 10.99 -8.37
CA PHE A 41 26.78 9.73 -9.09
C PHE A 41 27.32 9.87 -10.51
N ARG A 42 28.02 8.83 -10.98
CA ARG A 42 28.58 8.77 -12.33
C ARG A 42 28.16 7.48 -13.01
N SER A 43 27.51 7.59 -14.17
CA SER A 43 27.09 6.44 -14.98
C SER A 43 28.26 5.90 -15.84
N PRO A 44 28.18 4.65 -16.34
CA PRO A 44 29.15 4.09 -17.29
C PRO A 44 29.38 4.98 -18.52
N GLU A 45 28.33 5.66 -18.97
CA GLU A 45 28.32 6.52 -20.15
C GLU A 45 28.89 7.92 -19.86
N GLY A 46 29.39 8.15 -18.64
CA GLY A 46 30.00 9.41 -18.23
C GLY A 46 29.02 10.48 -17.76
N ARG A 47 27.72 10.18 -17.66
CA ARG A 47 26.74 11.12 -17.11
C ARG A 47 27.00 11.34 -15.62
N VAL A 48 27.02 12.60 -15.20
CA VAL A 48 27.22 13.00 -13.81
C VAL A 48 25.93 13.59 -13.27
N THR A 49 25.49 13.14 -12.09
CA THR A 49 24.35 13.71 -11.38
C THR A 49 24.70 13.98 -9.94
N HIS A 50 24.35 15.16 -9.44
CA HIS A 50 24.43 15.50 -8.03
C HIS A 50 23.09 15.20 -7.35
N SER A 51 23.14 14.61 -6.16
CA SER A 51 21.96 14.32 -5.35
C SER A 51 22.19 14.78 -3.92
N VAL A 52 21.16 15.40 -3.34
CA VAL A 52 21.11 15.73 -1.93
C VAL A 52 19.87 15.09 -1.32
N SER A 53 20.00 14.49 -0.14
CA SER A 53 18.89 13.98 0.66
C SER A 53 19.09 14.29 2.13
N LYS A 54 18.01 14.33 2.89
CA LYS A 54 17.98 14.58 4.33
C LYS A 54 17.75 13.30 5.11
N ALA A 55 18.19 13.29 6.36
CA ALA A 55 17.84 12.22 7.28
C ALA A 55 16.31 12.05 7.36
N GLY A 56 15.83 10.81 7.17
CA GLY A 56 14.42 10.46 7.11
C GLY A 56 13.82 10.41 5.70
N ASP A 57 14.53 10.89 4.67
CA ASP A 57 14.06 10.77 3.28
C ASP A 57 13.93 9.31 2.87
N THR A 58 12.83 8.98 2.20
CA THR A 58 12.58 7.66 1.60
C THR A 58 12.30 7.83 0.12
N VAL A 59 13.05 7.15 -0.73
CA VAL A 59 12.94 7.34 -2.18
C VAL A 59 13.05 6.03 -2.96
N TRP A 60 12.19 5.90 -3.97
CA TRP A 60 12.30 4.83 -4.97
C TRP A 60 13.40 5.16 -5.98
N ARG A 61 14.19 4.15 -6.36
CA ARG A 61 15.22 4.23 -7.40
C ARG A 61 15.09 3.05 -8.35
N ASP A 62 15.04 3.35 -9.63
CA ASP A 62 15.06 2.34 -10.70
C ASP A 62 16.44 1.65 -10.79
N PRO A 63 16.53 0.49 -11.47
CA PRO A 63 17.80 -0.19 -11.70
C PRO A 63 18.83 0.75 -12.32
N VAL A 64 20.07 0.70 -11.82
CA VAL A 64 21.12 1.63 -12.24
C VAL A 64 22.50 0.99 -12.13
N ILE A 65 23.39 1.38 -13.03
CA ILE A 65 24.82 1.13 -12.90
C ILE A 65 25.48 2.48 -12.63
N HIS A 66 26.25 2.60 -11.56
CA HIS A 66 26.96 3.84 -11.24
C HIS A 66 28.20 3.63 -10.36
N SER A 67 29.02 4.67 -10.25
CA SER A 67 29.86 4.91 -9.07
C SER A 67 29.27 6.08 -8.28
N GLU A 68 29.56 6.11 -6.99
CA GLU A 68 29.09 7.10 -6.04
C GLU A 68 30.27 7.67 -5.27
N GLU A 69 30.25 8.98 -5.05
CA GLU A 69 31.22 9.71 -4.25
C GLU A 69 30.47 10.57 -3.23
N ASN A 70 30.81 10.45 -1.95
CA ASN A 70 30.31 11.37 -0.93
C ASN A 70 31.08 12.70 -1.04
N ASP A 71 30.44 13.72 -1.62
CA ASP A 71 31.00 15.07 -1.78
C ASP A 71 30.64 16.00 -0.60
N GLY A 72 29.97 15.45 0.42
CA GLY A 72 29.64 16.14 1.66
C GLY A 72 30.80 16.22 2.66
N LYS A 73 30.53 16.87 3.80
CA LYS A 73 31.49 17.03 4.91
C LYS A 73 31.28 16.05 6.06
N ALA A 74 30.25 15.20 5.99
CA ALA A 74 29.89 14.25 7.03
C ALA A 74 29.73 12.84 6.44
N ASP A 75 29.77 11.84 7.30
CA ASP A 75 29.49 10.46 6.93
C ASP A 75 28.07 10.35 6.38
N SER A 76 27.94 9.66 5.26
CA SER A 76 26.67 9.27 4.68
C SER A 76 26.27 7.90 5.20
N HIS A 77 25.01 7.77 5.62
CA HIS A 77 24.45 6.52 6.12
C HIS A 77 23.06 6.29 5.53
N ALA A 78 22.85 5.15 4.87
CA ALA A 78 21.57 4.78 4.28
C ALA A 78 21.29 3.28 4.38
N ILE A 79 20.00 2.94 4.39
CA ILE A 79 19.50 1.57 4.20
C ILE A 79 18.96 1.45 2.79
N LEU A 80 19.45 0.46 2.04
CA LEU A 80 18.97 0.14 0.70
C LEU A 80 18.20 -1.17 0.76
N VAL A 81 16.92 -1.13 0.41
CA VAL A 81 16.09 -2.33 0.24
C VAL A 81 15.98 -2.61 -1.24
N GLU A 82 16.76 -3.57 -1.71
CA GLU A 82 16.83 -3.95 -3.11
C GLU A 82 15.90 -5.11 -3.42
N PHE A 83 15.09 -4.94 -4.47
CA PHE A 83 14.14 -5.95 -4.92
C PHE A 83 14.83 -6.88 -5.91
N LYS A 84 14.79 -8.19 -5.64
CA LYS A 84 15.30 -9.20 -6.55
C LYS A 84 14.34 -9.32 -7.73
N GLU A 85 14.84 -9.12 -8.96
CA GLU A 85 14.05 -9.35 -10.15
C GLU A 85 13.68 -10.84 -10.26
N SER A 86 12.42 -11.11 -10.63
CA SER A 86 11.99 -12.43 -11.09
C SER A 86 11.80 -12.35 -12.61
N PRO A 87 12.77 -12.82 -13.43
CA PRO A 87 12.79 -12.61 -14.87
C PRO A 87 11.56 -13.17 -15.61
N ALA A 88 10.81 -14.10 -15.01
CA ALA A 88 9.73 -14.86 -15.67
C ALA A 88 8.30 -14.37 -15.39
N ARG A 89 8.11 -13.27 -14.63
CA ARG A 89 6.79 -12.95 -14.05
C ARG A 89 5.97 -11.89 -14.80
N ALA A 90 6.47 -11.36 -15.93
CA ALA A 90 5.72 -10.37 -16.72
C ALA A 90 4.94 -10.99 -17.89
N GLU A 91 5.36 -12.14 -18.41
CA GLU A 91 4.76 -12.74 -19.60
C GLU A 91 3.33 -13.22 -19.28
N ALA A 92 2.36 -12.71 -20.04
CA ALA A 92 0.91 -12.98 -20.00
C ALA A 92 0.01 -12.28 -18.96
N LEU A 93 0.52 -11.35 -18.15
CA LEU A 93 -0.33 -10.55 -17.25
C LEU A 93 -0.86 -9.29 -17.94
N THR A 94 -2.18 -9.06 -17.91
CA THR A 94 -2.83 -7.85 -18.45
C THR A 94 -3.43 -7.03 -17.32
N ARG A 95 -3.29 -5.71 -17.40
CA ARG A 95 -3.94 -4.75 -16.51
C ARG A 95 -4.74 -3.75 -17.32
N SER A 96 -6.00 -3.54 -16.97
CA SER A 96 -6.83 -2.50 -17.56
C SER A 96 -7.52 -1.69 -16.47
N ASP A 97 -7.49 -0.37 -16.65
CA ASP A 97 -8.09 0.60 -15.73
C ASP A 97 -9.38 1.13 -16.37
N TYR A 98 -10.47 1.17 -15.60
CA TYR A 98 -11.75 1.73 -16.04
C TYR A 98 -12.50 2.38 -14.87
N PHE A 99 -13.69 2.91 -15.15
CA PHE A 99 -14.49 3.59 -14.14
C PHE A 99 -15.92 3.07 -14.13
N VAL A 100 -16.47 2.94 -12.92
CA VAL A 100 -17.87 2.62 -12.66
C VAL A 100 -18.55 3.85 -12.06
N THR A 101 -19.75 4.16 -12.52
CA THR A 101 -20.59 5.17 -11.88
C THR A 101 -21.12 4.61 -10.57
N GLY A 102 -20.69 5.20 -9.45
CA GLY A 102 -21.14 4.87 -8.11
C GLY A 102 -22.40 5.63 -7.71
N GLU A 103 -22.74 5.53 -6.41
CA GLU A 103 -23.88 6.25 -5.84
C GLU A 103 -23.61 7.77 -5.86
N SER A 104 -24.68 8.59 -5.97
CA SER A 104 -24.58 10.06 -6.08
C SER A 104 -23.65 10.54 -7.21
N SER A 105 -23.57 9.79 -8.32
CA SER A 105 -22.74 10.11 -9.49
C SER A 105 -21.23 10.16 -9.19
N SER A 106 -20.78 9.49 -8.13
CA SER A 106 -19.35 9.26 -7.91
C SER A 106 -18.75 8.48 -9.08
N ARG A 107 -17.47 8.73 -9.38
CA ARG A 107 -16.74 8.01 -10.43
C ARG A 107 -15.70 7.14 -9.75
N LEU A 108 -15.95 5.83 -9.73
CA LEU A 108 -15.14 4.86 -8.99
C LEU A 108 -14.13 4.23 -9.92
N PHE A 109 -12.85 4.38 -9.59
CA PHE A 109 -11.78 3.70 -10.30
C PHE A 109 -11.83 2.20 -10.00
N VAL A 110 -11.68 1.40 -11.05
CA VAL A 110 -11.52 -0.04 -10.99
C VAL A 110 -10.33 -0.44 -11.88
N ARG A 111 -9.47 -1.31 -11.36
CA ARG A 111 -8.49 -2.02 -12.19
C ARG A 111 -8.88 -3.48 -12.27
N HIS A 112 -8.75 -4.03 -13.47
CA HIS A 112 -8.92 -5.43 -13.79
C HIS A 112 -7.55 -6.04 -14.12
N VAL A 113 -7.20 -7.15 -13.47
CA VAL A 113 -5.93 -7.86 -13.63
C VAL A 113 -6.20 -9.30 -14.02
N THR A 114 -5.66 -9.70 -15.18
CA THR A 114 -5.84 -11.03 -15.76
C THR A 114 -4.51 -11.67 -16.14
N PHE A 115 -4.51 -13.00 -16.20
CA PHE A 115 -3.38 -13.84 -16.57
C PHE A 115 -3.89 -14.91 -17.54
N GLY A 116 -3.50 -14.80 -18.81
CA GLY A 116 -4.05 -15.65 -19.87
C GLY A 116 -5.54 -15.40 -20.12
N SER A 117 -6.27 -16.43 -20.55
CA SER A 117 -7.64 -16.32 -21.08
C SER A 117 -8.71 -17.12 -20.35
N ASN A 118 -8.40 -17.82 -19.25
CA ASN A 118 -9.28 -18.84 -18.65
C ASN A 118 -9.59 -18.61 -17.16
N GLN A 119 -9.79 -17.36 -16.76
CA GLN A 119 -10.09 -17.01 -15.36
C GLN A 119 -11.59 -16.88 -15.17
N GLN A 120 -12.15 -17.61 -14.20
CA GLN A 120 -13.61 -17.82 -14.14
C GLN A 120 -14.30 -17.22 -12.92
N LEU A 121 -13.63 -17.13 -11.76
CA LEU A 121 -14.24 -16.61 -10.54
C LEU A 121 -13.76 -15.18 -10.28
N PRO A 122 -14.66 -14.17 -10.34
CA PRO A 122 -14.28 -12.81 -10.03
C PRO A 122 -13.96 -12.64 -8.55
N ILE A 123 -12.94 -11.84 -8.25
CA ILE A 123 -12.63 -11.36 -6.91
C ILE A 123 -12.52 -9.84 -6.92
N LEU A 124 -13.18 -9.17 -5.98
CA LEU A 124 -13.07 -7.73 -5.77
C LEU A 124 -12.28 -7.43 -4.49
N LEU A 125 -11.15 -6.75 -4.65
CA LEU A 125 -10.29 -6.27 -3.56
C LEU A 125 -10.71 -4.84 -3.16
N VAL A 126 -11.14 -4.69 -1.91
CA VAL A 126 -11.59 -3.42 -1.32
C VAL A 126 -10.55 -2.95 -0.29
N PRO A 127 -9.92 -1.78 -0.51
CA PRO A 127 -8.89 -1.27 0.39
C PRO A 127 -9.53 -0.67 1.64
N GLY A 128 -8.73 -0.51 2.68
CA GLY A 128 -9.09 0.29 3.85
C GLY A 128 -8.69 1.76 3.69
N GLY A 129 -8.68 2.49 4.81
CA GLY A 129 -8.19 3.86 4.85
C GLY A 129 -6.70 3.96 4.54
N SER A 130 -6.38 4.33 3.29
CA SER A 130 -5.05 4.63 2.74
C SER A 130 -4.06 3.44 2.70
N PRO A 131 -3.26 3.25 1.63
CA PRO A 131 -3.19 3.99 0.35
C PRO A 131 -4.23 3.48 -0.69
N PRO A 132 -4.29 4.06 -1.91
CA PRO A 132 -5.11 3.52 -3.01
C PRO A 132 -4.82 2.05 -3.28
N SER A 133 -5.81 1.35 -3.84
CA SER A 133 -5.76 -0.09 -4.08
C SER A 133 -4.60 -0.53 -4.96
N GLU A 134 -4.18 0.29 -5.91
CA GLU A 134 -3.03 -0.04 -6.76
C GLU A 134 -1.75 -0.16 -5.94
N VAL A 135 -1.59 0.70 -4.93
CA VAL A 135 -0.41 0.69 -4.04
C VAL A 135 -0.51 -0.46 -3.03
N LEU A 136 -1.71 -0.79 -2.59
CA LEU A 136 -1.92 -1.81 -1.57
C LEU A 136 -1.90 -3.24 -2.13
N PHE A 137 -2.48 -3.45 -3.31
CA PHE A 137 -2.74 -4.79 -3.86
C PHE A 137 -1.99 -5.09 -5.15
N ASP A 138 -1.51 -4.07 -5.89
CA ASP A 138 -0.93 -4.27 -7.22
C ASP A 138 0.29 -3.37 -7.47
N LEU A 139 1.28 -3.44 -6.57
CA LEU A 139 2.54 -2.74 -6.78
C LEU A 139 3.20 -3.21 -8.08
N PRO A 140 3.69 -2.29 -8.93
CA PRO A 140 4.34 -2.63 -10.20
C PRO A 140 5.78 -3.13 -9.97
N VAL A 141 5.96 -4.02 -9.01
CA VAL A 141 7.25 -4.64 -8.65
C VAL A 141 7.06 -6.14 -8.75
N ALA A 142 7.90 -6.80 -9.55
CA ALA A 142 7.76 -8.22 -9.87
C ALA A 142 7.64 -9.07 -8.60
N GLY A 143 6.47 -9.70 -8.44
CA GLY A 143 6.08 -10.56 -7.32
C GLY A 143 5.70 -9.90 -6.00
N TYR A 144 5.53 -8.57 -5.98
CA TYR A 144 4.97 -7.85 -4.84
C TYR A 144 3.55 -7.33 -5.13
N SER A 145 2.83 -8.04 -5.99
CA SER A 145 1.44 -7.75 -6.34
C SER A 145 0.57 -8.93 -5.96
N LEU A 146 -0.30 -8.73 -4.97
CA LEU A 146 -1.33 -9.69 -4.60
C LEU A 146 -2.28 -9.93 -5.79
N ALA A 147 -2.59 -8.89 -6.56
CA ALA A 147 -3.45 -9.02 -7.73
C ALA A 147 -2.82 -9.94 -8.81
N ASP A 148 -1.52 -9.83 -9.03
CA ASP A 148 -0.77 -10.73 -9.92
C ASP A 148 -0.75 -12.17 -9.38
N ASP A 149 -0.46 -12.37 -8.08
CA ASP A 149 -0.51 -13.70 -7.45
C ASP A 149 -1.88 -14.37 -7.64
N LEU A 150 -2.96 -13.64 -7.35
CA LEU A 150 -4.33 -14.15 -7.49
C LEU A 150 -4.72 -14.42 -8.95
N ALA A 151 -4.32 -13.53 -9.87
CA ALA A 151 -4.59 -13.73 -11.29
C ALA A 151 -3.92 -15.00 -11.82
N ARG A 152 -2.67 -15.25 -11.42
CA ARG A 152 -1.91 -16.47 -11.76
C ARG A 152 -2.48 -17.74 -11.14
N MET A 153 -3.18 -17.62 -10.00
CA MET A 153 -3.95 -18.71 -9.40
C MET A 153 -5.27 -19.00 -10.16
N GLY A 154 -5.60 -18.24 -11.21
CA GLY A 154 -6.78 -18.45 -12.05
C GLY A 154 -8.00 -17.62 -11.68
N LEU A 155 -7.86 -16.63 -10.79
CA LEU A 155 -8.95 -15.70 -10.43
C LEU A 155 -9.05 -14.54 -11.43
N ASP A 156 -10.27 -14.02 -11.60
CA ASP A 156 -10.55 -12.82 -12.39
C ASP A 156 -10.53 -11.59 -11.46
N VAL A 157 -9.38 -10.90 -11.40
CA VAL A 157 -9.08 -10.00 -10.28
C VAL A 157 -9.49 -8.57 -10.56
N PHE A 158 -10.26 -7.98 -9.65
CA PHE A 158 -10.65 -6.59 -9.66
C PHE A 158 -10.20 -5.92 -8.37
N LEU A 159 -9.79 -4.66 -8.45
CA LEU A 159 -9.55 -3.81 -7.30
C LEU A 159 -10.22 -2.46 -7.53
N MET A 160 -10.82 -1.89 -6.50
CA MET A 160 -11.52 -0.61 -6.59
C MET A 160 -10.92 0.43 -5.67
N ASN A 161 -11.00 1.71 -6.04
CA ASN A 161 -10.77 2.80 -5.10
C ASN A 161 -12.12 3.33 -4.59
N PRO A 162 -12.35 3.37 -3.26
CA PRO A 162 -13.51 4.05 -2.69
C PRO A 162 -13.56 5.52 -3.11
N ARG A 163 -14.77 6.11 -3.15
CA ARG A 163 -14.94 7.56 -3.38
C ARG A 163 -14.00 8.37 -2.47
N GLY A 164 -13.27 9.35 -3.01
CA GLY A 164 -12.31 10.13 -2.22
C GLY A 164 -10.90 9.55 -2.13
N TRP A 165 -10.64 8.36 -2.67
CA TRP A 165 -9.31 7.76 -2.73
C TRP A 165 -8.79 7.63 -4.15
N GLY A 166 -7.47 7.82 -4.29
CA GLY A 166 -6.74 7.59 -5.53
C GLY A 166 -7.35 8.37 -6.71
N LYS A 167 -7.79 7.62 -7.72
CA LYS A 167 -8.38 8.17 -8.95
C LYS A 167 -9.90 8.31 -8.88
N SER A 168 -10.55 7.90 -7.78
CA SER A 168 -12.01 7.98 -7.63
C SER A 168 -12.46 9.39 -7.27
N THR A 169 -13.65 9.78 -7.73
CA THR A 169 -14.25 11.09 -7.44
C THR A 169 -15.48 10.97 -6.54
N PRO A 170 -15.83 12.02 -5.77
CA PRO A 170 -15.15 13.32 -5.71
C PRO A 170 -13.76 13.22 -5.07
N ALA A 171 -12.87 14.14 -5.45
CA ALA A 171 -11.57 14.22 -4.80
C ALA A 171 -11.75 14.63 -3.33
N PRO A 172 -10.87 14.19 -2.42
CA PRO A 172 -10.92 14.63 -1.04
C PRO A 172 -10.84 16.16 -0.97
N ASN A 173 -11.80 16.78 -0.28
CA ASN A 173 -11.73 18.19 0.07
C ASN A 173 -11.33 18.29 1.55
N SER A 174 -10.62 19.36 1.95
CA SER A 174 -10.09 19.50 3.31
C SER A 174 -11.17 19.74 4.38
N ALA A 175 -12.43 19.95 3.98
CA ALA A 175 -13.52 20.31 4.87
C ALA A 175 -14.45 19.13 5.21
N GLU A 176 -14.54 18.11 4.35
CA GLU A 176 -15.53 17.05 4.42
C GLU A 176 -14.90 15.67 4.15
N ALA A 177 -15.30 14.69 4.96
CA ALA A 177 -15.06 13.29 4.64
C ALA A 177 -15.78 12.95 3.34
N VAL A 178 -15.05 12.39 2.36
CA VAL A 178 -15.68 11.96 1.12
C VAL A 178 -16.33 10.60 1.34
N GLY A 179 -17.64 10.64 1.60
CA GLY A 179 -18.45 9.44 1.78
C GLY A 179 -18.57 8.99 3.22
N ASP A 180 -19.79 8.70 3.66
CA ASP A 180 -20.02 7.90 4.85
C ASP A 180 -19.95 6.39 4.55
N PHE A 181 -20.05 5.59 5.61
CA PHE A 181 -20.03 4.14 5.53
C PHE A 181 -21.12 3.55 4.60
N LYS A 182 -22.32 4.16 4.57
CA LYS A 182 -23.43 3.68 3.73
C LYS A 182 -23.14 3.96 2.26
N GLN A 183 -22.62 5.14 1.97
CA GLN A 183 -22.23 5.57 0.64
C GLN A 183 -21.12 4.69 0.06
N VAL A 184 -20.08 4.38 0.84
CA VAL A 184 -19.01 3.48 0.39
C VAL A 184 -19.53 2.05 0.20
N THR A 185 -20.45 1.58 1.05
CA THR A 185 -21.09 0.26 0.88
C THR A 185 -21.93 0.21 -0.40
N ALA A 186 -22.68 1.27 -0.72
CA ALA A 186 -23.44 1.38 -1.95
C ALA A 186 -22.54 1.41 -3.20
N ASP A 187 -21.39 2.09 -3.12
CA ASP A 187 -20.37 2.11 -4.18
C ASP A 187 -19.80 0.72 -4.46
N ILE A 188 -19.51 -0.06 -3.41
CA ILE A 188 -19.13 -1.47 -3.55
C ILE A 188 -20.24 -2.20 -4.32
N GLY A 189 -21.51 -1.95 -4.00
CA GLY A 189 -22.63 -2.53 -4.74
C GLY A 189 -22.67 -2.16 -6.23
N SER A 190 -22.37 -0.91 -6.59
CA SER A 190 -22.26 -0.49 -7.98
C SER A 190 -21.14 -1.22 -8.72
N VAL A 191 -19.96 -1.37 -8.10
CA VAL A 191 -18.81 -2.08 -8.69
C VAL A 191 -19.07 -3.58 -8.78
N VAL A 192 -19.60 -4.21 -7.73
CA VAL A 192 -20.00 -5.63 -7.75
C VAL A 192 -21.01 -5.87 -8.86
N GLY A 193 -22.05 -5.04 -8.96
CA GLY A 193 -23.07 -5.16 -10.00
C GLY A 193 -22.48 -5.02 -11.41
N ASP A 194 -21.53 -4.11 -11.62
CA ASP A 194 -20.81 -3.98 -12.89
C ASP A 194 -20.02 -5.24 -13.24
N ILE A 195 -19.22 -5.76 -12.29
CA ILE A 195 -18.42 -6.97 -12.49
C ILE A 195 -19.30 -8.18 -12.81
N LEU A 196 -20.32 -8.43 -12.00
CA LEU A 196 -21.21 -9.59 -12.17
C LEU A 196 -21.93 -9.56 -13.53
N ARG A 197 -22.45 -8.39 -13.94
CA ARG A 197 -23.09 -8.22 -15.26
C ARG A 197 -22.10 -8.46 -16.40
N ASN A 198 -20.92 -7.85 -16.34
CA ASN A 198 -19.92 -7.93 -17.42
C ASN A 198 -19.25 -9.31 -17.52
N ARG A 199 -19.33 -10.13 -16.46
CA ARG A 199 -18.82 -11.51 -16.44
C ARG A 199 -19.89 -12.57 -16.58
N GLY A 200 -21.17 -12.20 -16.56
CA GLY A 200 -22.27 -13.16 -16.56
C GLY A 200 -22.24 -14.09 -15.35
N GLN A 201 -21.72 -13.62 -14.22
CA GLN A 201 -21.58 -14.38 -12.99
C GLN A 201 -22.67 -14.01 -12.00
N ALA A 202 -23.16 -14.99 -11.25
CA ALA A 202 -24.11 -14.72 -10.16
C ALA A 202 -23.41 -14.22 -8.90
N ARG A 203 -22.14 -14.61 -8.70
CA ARG A 203 -21.41 -14.37 -7.45
C ARG A 203 -19.94 -14.04 -7.70
N LEU A 204 -19.34 -13.33 -6.76
CA LEU A 204 -17.90 -13.06 -6.71
C LEU A 204 -17.33 -13.26 -5.30
N VAL A 205 -16.01 -13.39 -5.19
CA VAL A 205 -15.30 -13.34 -3.91
C VAL A 205 -15.09 -11.88 -3.53
N LEU A 206 -15.49 -11.50 -2.32
CA LEU A 206 -15.29 -10.15 -1.81
C LEU A 206 -14.18 -10.15 -0.77
N PHE A 207 -13.11 -9.42 -1.03
CA PHE A 207 -11.96 -9.29 -0.15
C PHE A 207 -11.90 -7.87 0.40
N GLY A 208 -11.79 -7.72 1.72
CA GLY A 208 -11.66 -6.41 2.36
C GLY A 208 -10.46 -6.34 3.30
N HIS A 209 -9.68 -5.26 3.17
CA HIS A 209 -8.56 -4.95 4.07
C HIS A 209 -8.93 -3.81 5.03
N ALA A 210 -8.62 -3.94 6.33
CA ALA A 210 -8.88 -2.91 7.34
C ALA A 210 -10.34 -2.41 7.30
N SER A 211 -10.59 -1.11 7.11
CA SER A 211 -11.96 -0.57 6.97
C SER A 211 -12.69 -1.10 5.75
N GLY A 212 -11.97 -1.52 4.70
CA GLY A 212 -12.52 -2.18 3.52
C GLY A 212 -13.25 -3.48 3.86
N GLY A 213 -12.78 -4.21 4.86
CA GLY A 213 -13.49 -5.40 5.35
C GLY A 213 -14.76 -5.09 6.13
N LEU A 214 -14.86 -3.94 6.79
CA LEU A 214 -16.11 -3.51 7.43
C LEU A 214 -17.17 -3.15 6.39
N TRP A 215 -16.78 -2.42 5.34
CA TRP A 215 -17.68 -2.09 4.21
C TRP A 215 -18.08 -3.35 3.45
N ALA A 216 -17.13 -4.24 3.16
CA ALA A 216 -17.38 -5.52 2.50
C ALA A 216 -18.30 -6.44 3.31
N ALA A 217 -18.10 -6.52 4.64
CA ALA A 217 -18.98 -7.29 5.52
C ALA A 217 -20.41 -6.75 5.50
N MET A 218 -20.59 -5.43 5.57
CA MET A 218 -21.92 -4.83 5.46
C MET A 218 -22.57 -5.08 4.11
N TYR A 219 -21.81 -4.97 3.02
CA TYR A 219 -22.33 -5.32 1.71
C TYR A 219 -22.84 -6.78 1.69
N ALA A 220 -22.04 -7.70 2.24
CA ALA A 220 -22.40 -9.13 2.27
C ALA A 220 -23.65 -9.42 3.11
N THR A 221 -23.91 -8.68 4.20
CA THR A 221 -25.16 -8.87 4.97
C THR A 221 -26.42 -8.43 4.22
N GLN A 222 -26.27 -7.51 3.26
CA GLN A 222 -27.38 -6.96 2.45
C GLN A 222 -27.55 -7.71 1.11
N HIS A 223 -26.48 -8.33 0.61
CA HIS A 223 -26.39 -8.89 -0.74
C HIS A 223 -25.73 -10.28 -0.76
N GLN A 224 -26.09 -11.16 0.17
CA GLN A 224 -25.51 -12.51 0.31
C GLN A 224 -25.53 -13.33 -0.99
N ASP A 225 -26.55 -13.13 -1.82
CA ASP A 225 -26.74 -13.84 -3.09
C ASP A 225 -25.68 -13.48 -4.14
N ASN A 226 -24.99 -12.34 -3.97
CA ASN A 226 -23.92 -11.88 -4.86
C ASN A 226 -22.51 -12.30 -4.39
N VAL A 227 -22.38 -12.87 -3.18
CA VAL A 227 -21.07 -13.09 -2.53
C VAL A 227 -20.81 -14.58 -2.39
N ALA A 228 -19.86 -15.12 -3.16
CA ALA A 228 -19.44 -16.52 -3.10
C ALA A 228 -18.62 -16.82 -1.82
N ALA A 229 -17.76 -15.86 -1.44
CA ALA A 229 -16.97 -15.90 -0.21
C ALA A 229 -16.63 -14.47 0.23
N LEU A 230 -16.45 -14.28 1.54
CA LEU A 230 -15.98 -13.02 2.14
C LEU A 230 -14.64 -13.27 2.82
N VAL A 231 -13.63 -12.48 2.46
CA VAL A 231 -12.29 -12.52 3.07
C VAL A 231 -12.04 -11.21 3.79
N LEU A 232 -11.71 -11.29 5.08
CA LEU A 232 -11.44 -10.14 5.95
C LEU A 232 -9.99 -10.17 6.41
N LEU A 233 -9.17 -9.24 5.92
CA LEU A 233 -7.77 -9.12 6.29
C LEU A 233 -7.55 -7.91 7.20
N ASN A 234 -7.11 -8.18 8.43
CA ASN A 234 -6.81 -7.14 9.42
C ASN A 234 -7.99 -6.16 9.64
N SER A 235 -9.21 -6.68 9.52
CA SER A 235 -10.44 -5.91 9.72
C SER A 235 -10.89 -6.02 11.16
N MET A 236 -11.16 -4.86 11.76
CA MET A 236 -11.41 -4.76 13.18
C MET A 236 -12.88 -4.47 13.44
N TYR A 237 -13.55 -5.35 14.19
CA TYR A 237 -14.94 -5.17 14.57
C TYR A 237 -15.07 -5.12 16.10
N GLY A 238 -15.45 -3.96 16.62
CA GLY A 238 -16.04 -3.78 17.95
C GLY A 238 -15.38 -4.55 19.10
N VAL A 239 -14.06 -4.44 19.27
CA VAL A 239 -13.37 -4.98 20.44
C VAL A 239 -13.17 -3.89 21.49
N ASP A 240 -13.39 -4.21 22.76
CA ASP A 240 -12.93 -3.40 23.89
C ASP A 240 -11.41 -3.57 24.04
N ALA A 241 -10.67 -3.15 23.00
CA ALA A 241 -9.25 -3.40 22.93
C ALA A 241 -8.51 -2.49 23.92
N PRO A 242 -7.58 -3.03 24.74
CA PRO A 242 -6.81 -2.27 25.72
C PRO A 242 -5.68 -1.47 25.05
N TRP A 243 -5.98 -0.78 23.95
CA TRP A 243 -4.98 0.00 23.23
C TRP A 243 -4.77 1.35 23.90
N GLY A 244 -3.52 1.71 24.16
CA GLY A 244 -3.16 3.04 24.66
C GLY A 244 -3.67 4.19 23.78
N LEU A 245 -3.87 3.95 22.47
CA LEU A 245 -4.47 4.94 21.58
C LEU A 245 -5.90 5.33 21.98
N ARG A 246 -6.66 4.46 22.67
CA ARG A 246 -8.03 4.78 23.10
C ARG A 246 -8.06 6.08 23.90
N GLN A 247 -7.14 6.25 24.84
CA GLN A 247 -7.02 7.47 25.65
C GLN A 247 -6.80 8.73 24.81
N SER A 248 -6.17 8.60 23.63
CA SER A 248 -5.97 9.73 22.70
C SER A 248 -7.26 10.16 21.98
N PHE A 249 -8.31 9.35 22.04
CA PHE A 249 -9.64 9.63 21.48
C PHE A 249 -10.70 9.86 22.56
N GLU A 250 -10.33 9.81 23.84
CA GLU A 250 -11.28 10.00 24.93
C GLU A 250 -11.57 11.48 25.20
N ASP A 251 -12.79 11.78 25.67
CA ASP A 251 -13.10 13.11 26.18
C ASP A 251 -12.25 13.34 27.45
N PRO A 252 -11.35 14.34 27.48
CA PRO A 252 -10.57 14.67 28.68
C PRO A 252 -11.43 14.97 29.91
N ASN A 253 -12.69 15.36 29.73
CA ASN A 253 -13.63 15.58 30.84
C ASN A 253 -14.40 14.31 31.24
N HIS A 254 -14.42 13.28 30.40
CA HIS A 254 -15.16 12.03 30.62
C HIS A 254 -14.35 10.81 30.12
N PRO A 255 -13.30 10.39 30.87
CA PRO A 255 -12.47 9.25 30.50
C PRO A 255 -13.29 7.98 30.22
N GLY A 256 -12.89 7.21 29.22
CA GLY A 256 -13.58 6.03 28.73
C GLY A 256 -14.64 6.29 27.64
N THR A 257 -15.01 7.55 27.37
CA THR A 257 -15.97 7.95 26.33
C THR A 257 -15.28 8.65 25.16
N PHE A 258 -15.75 8.42 23.92
CA PHE A 258 -15.17 9.04 22.73
C PHE A 258 -15.40 10.56 22.72
N ASP A 259 -14.35 11.34 22.45
CA ASP A 259 -14.44 12.80 22.31
C ASP A 259 -15.11 13.17 20.98
N ALA A 260 -16.41 13.46 21.03
CA ALA A 260 -17.18 13.88 19.86
C ALA A 260 -16.65 15.18 19.19
N ARG A 261 -15.82 15.98 19.88
CA ARG A 261 -15.18 17.18 19.31
C ARG A 261 -14.00 16.84 18.40
N ALA A 262 -13.51 15.60 18.42
CA ALA A 262 -12.34 15.17 17.65
C ALA A 262 -12.51 15.36 16.13
N GLY A 263 -13.75 15.55 15.65
CA GLY A 263 -14.06 15.73 14.24
C GLY A 263 -13.84 14.45 13.41
N PRO A 264 -14.24 14.45 12.13
CA PRO A 264 -14.03 13.30 11.24
C PRO A 264 -12.57 13.17 10.74
N TYR A 265 -11.74 14.19 10.97
CA TYR A 265 -10.34 14.22 10.60
C TYR A 265 -9.51 14.90 11.68
N ARG A 266 -8.26 14.46 11.84
CA ARG A 266 -7.23 15.18 12.58
C ARG A 266 -6.08 15.48 11.65
N LEU A 267 -5.61 16.72 11.65
CA LEU A 267 -4.36 17.08 11.00
C LEU A 267 -3.22 16.41 11.75
N HIS A 268 -2.69 15.33 11.19
CA HIS A 268 -1.40 14.82 11.62
C HIS A 268 -0.33 15.57 10.84
N SER A 269 0.24 16.63 11.44
CA SER A 269 1.53 17.13 10.98
C SER A 269 2.53 16.00 11.23
N GLY A 270 3.09 15.45 10.15
CA GLY A 270 3.96 14.29 10.20
C GLY A 270 5.10 14.50 11.18
N GLY A 271 5.02 13.82 12.33
CA GLY A 271 6.23 13.34 12.96
C GLY A 271 6.75 12.27 12.03
N ILE A 272 7.75 12.62 11.21
CA ILE A 272 8.67 11.68 10.55
C ILE A 272 8.85 10.49 11.51
N ALA A 273 8.69 9.27 10.99
CA ALA A 273 8.90 8.02 11.70
C ALA A 273 9.92 8.23 12.84
N ARG A 274 9.44 8.31 14.09
CA ARG A 274 10.36 8.27 15.22
C ARG A 274 11.10 6.95 15.06
N ARG A 275 12.43 6.99 15.22
CA ARG A 275 13.29 5.82 15.36
C ARG A 275 12.46 4.74 16.05
N LEU A 276 12.17 3.64 15.35
CA LEU A 276 11.61 2.46 16.02
C LEU A 276 12.63 2.16 17.11
N GLU A 277 12.26 2.42 18.36
CA GLU A 277 13.02 1.84 19.45
C GLU A 277 13.05 0.33 19.19
N PRO A 278 14.17 -0.35 19.46
CA PRO A 278 14.27 -1.78 19.23
C PRO A 278 13.01 -2.44 19.79
N ILE A 279 12.31 -3.19 18.91
CA ILE A 279 11.12 -3.96 19.28
C ILE A 279 11.49 -4.70 20.56
N ASP A 280 10.75 -4.44 21.64
CA ASP A 280 10.93 -5.15 22.89
C ASP A 280 10.97 -6.67 22.58
N PRO A 281 12.05 -7.38 22.91
CA PRO A 281 12.16 -8.82 22.68
C PRO A 281 10.99 -9.61 23.29
N SER A 282 10.28 -9.05 24.28
CA SER A 282 9.06 -9.63 24.84
C SER A 282 7.91 -9.74 23.82
N PHE A 283 7.87 -8.87 22.80
CA PHE A 283 6.85 -8.87 21.76
C PHE A 283 6.96 -10.07 20.80
N GLN A 284 8.13 -10.72 20.74
CA GLN A 284 8.34 -11.97 19.99
C GLN A 284 7.87 -13.21 20.75
N GLN A 285 7.51 -13.09 22.04
CA GLN A 285 7.05 -14.22 22.86
C GLN A 285 5.51 -14.27 23.00
N GLY A 286 4.79 -13.85 21.97
CA GLY A 286 3.36 -14.14 21.82
C GLY A 286 3.11 -15.64 21.59
N ARG A 287 3.30 -16.46 22.63
CA ARG A 287 2.65 -17.77 22.70
C ARG A 287 1.15 -17.50 22.68
N LEU A 288 0.49 -18.03 21.66
CA LEU A 288 -0.93 -18.33 21.72
C LEU A 288 -1.18 -19.15 22.98
N ALA A 289 -1.89 -18.57 23.94
CA ALA A 289 -2.57 -19.27 25.01
C ALA A 289 -4.08 -19.10 24.75
#